data_AF-A0A954SCI5-F1
#
_entry.id   AF-A0A954SCI5-F1
#
_cell.length_a   1.000
_cell.length_b   1.000
_cell.length_c   1.000
_cell.angle_alpha   90.00
_cell.angle_beta   90.00
_cell.angle_gamma   90.00
#
_symmetry.space_group_name_H-M   'P 1'
#
loop_
_entity.id
_entity.type
_entity.pdbx_description
1 polymer ?
#
loop_
_entity_poly.entity_id
_entity_poly.type
_entity_poly.pdbx_seq_one_letter_code
_entity_poly.pdbx_strand_id
1 'polypeptide(L)'
;MYDYEKLGAFYLGKSYDLEQGALGADTILYDSKDLTTHAVIVGMTGSGKTGLGVSLLEEAAIDGISALIIDPKGDMGNVMLNFP
;
A
#
# COMPACT_ATOMS: atom_id res chain seq x y z
N MET A 1 -15.68 5.69 15.52
CA MET A 1 -14.44 6.31 15.00
C MET A 1 -13.39 5.25 15.17
N TYR A 2 -13.12 4.49 14.12
CA TYR A 2 -12.15 3.42 14.19
C TYR A 2 -10.75 4.06 14.10
N ASP A 3 -9.93 3.76 15.09
CA ASP A 3 -8.60 4.31 15.29
C ASP A 3 -7.60 3.50 14.45
N TYR A 4 -7.57 3.79 13.14
CA TYR A 4 -6.71 3.09 12.17
C TYR A 4 -5.32 3.70 12.04
N GLU A 5 -5.15 4.95 12.48
CA GLU A 5 -3.92 5.73 12.39
C GLU A 5 -3.02 5.41 13.59
N LYS A 6 -2.35 4.26 13.52
CA LYS A 6 -1.26 3.93 14.45
C LYS A 6 0.05 4.16 13.74
N LEU A 7 0.86 5.08 14.27
CA LEU A 7 2.22 5.33 13.78
C LEU A 7 2.97 4.00 13.59
N GLY A 8 3.45 3.73 12.38
CA GLY A 8 4.16 2.51 12.05
C GLY A 8 3.29 1.31 11.66
N ALA A 9 2.00 1.50 11.38
CA ALA A 9 1.11 0.46 10.87
C ALA A 9 0.49 0.91 9.53
N PHE A 10 0.88 0.27 8.43
CA PHE A 10 0.42 0.60 7.09
C PHE A 10 -0.85 -0.15 6.76
N TYR A 11 -1.89 0.56 6.30
CA TYR A 11 -3.10 -0.05 5.80
C TYR A 11 -2.89 -0.73 4.44
N LEU A 12 -3.21 -2.02 4.32
CA LEU A 12 -3.11 -2.80 3.07
C LEU A 12 -4.45 -3.15 2.43
N GLY A 13 -5.57 -2.82 3.10
CA GLY A 13 -6.91 -3.19 2.65
C GLY A 13 -7.70 -3.94 3.71
N LYS A 14 -8.62 -4.78 3.27
CA LYS A 14 -9.46 -5.62 4.13
C LYS A 14 -9.23 -7.09 3.84
N SER A 15 -9.54 -7.94 4.81
CA SER A 15 -9.59 -9.37 4.58
C SER A 15 -10.60 -9.70 3.46
N TYR A 16 -10.32 -10.74 2.69
CA TYR A 16 -11.21 -11.24 1.65
C TYR A 16 -11.51 -12.70 1.92
N ASP A 17 -12.79 -13.02 2.13
CA ASP A 17 -13.26 -14.38 2.33
C ASP A 17 -13.45 -15.04 0.97
N LEU A 18 -12.61 -16.03 0.68
CA LEU A 18 -12.64 -16.78 -0.60
C LEU A 18 -13.83 -17.74 -0.69
N GLU A 19 -14.35 -18.23 0.43
CA GLU A 19 -15.49 -19.14 0.45
C GLU A 19 -16.80 -18.39 0.21
N GLN A 20 -16.92 -17.21 0.81
CA GLN A 20 -18.10 -16.35 0.67
C GLN A 20 -18.00 -15.39 -0.53
N GLY A 21 -16.81 -15.25 -1.12
CA GLY A 21 -16.56 -14.31 -2.23
C GLY A 21 -16.76 -12.85 -1.82
N ALA A 22 -16.55 -12.53 -0.54
CA ALA A 22 -16.92 -11.25 0.05
C ALA A 22 -15.75 -10.59 0.79
N LEU A 23 -15.75 -9.25 0.81
CA LEU A 23 -14.84 -8.49 1.66
C LEU A 23 -15.24 -8.65 3.12
N GLY A 24 -14.28 -9.03 3.95
CA GLY A 24 -14.42 -9.04 5.41
C GLY A 24 -14.49 -7.62 5.98
N ALA A 25 -14.91 -7.53 7.24
CA ALA A 25 -14.97 -6.27 7.97
C ALA A 25 -13.59 -5.83 8.47
N ASP A 26 -12.68 -6.77 8.69
CA ASP A 26 -11.39 -6.54 9.33
C ASP A 26 -10.39 -5.88 8.38
N THR A 27 -9.74 -4.83 8.86
CA THR A 27 -8.65 -4.15 8.16
C THR A 27 -7.35 -4.92 8.32
N ILE A 28 -6.58 -5.03 7.25
CA ILE A 28 -5.23 -5.55 7.27
C ILE A 28 -4.28 -4.37 7.51
N LEU A 29 -3.72 -4.32 8.71
CA LEU A 29 -2.69 -3.36 9.09
C LEU A 29 -1.35 -4.10 9.15
N TYR A 30 -0.37 -3.62 8.40
CA TYR A 30 0.95 -4.21 8.26
C TYR A 30 1.98 -3.44 9.09
N ASP A 31 2.81 -4.13 9.86
CA ASP A 31 3.86 -3.47 10.66
C ASP A 31 4.95 -2.94 9.73
N SER A 32 5.12 -1.62 9.65
CA SER A 32 6.07 -1.00 8.73
C SER A 32 7.52 -1.36 9.06
N LYS A 33 7.81 -1.83 10.28
CA LYS A 33 9.15 -2.31 10.67
C LYS A 33 9.60 -3.50 9.84
N ASP A 34 8.67 -4.33 9.35
CA ASP A 34 9.02 -5.48 8.51
C ASP A 34 9.64 -5.03 7.18
N LEU A 35 9.24 -3.84 6.66
CA LEU A 35 9.79 -3.26 5.43
C LEU A 35 11.26 -2.83 5.56
N THR A 36 11.79 -2.73 6.78
CA THR A 36 13.21 -2.42 7.01
C THR A 36 14.15 -3.57 6.61
N THR A 37 13.60 -4.77 6.38
CA THR A 37 14.34 -5.97 5.98
C THR A 37 14.27 -6.28 4.48
N HIS A 38 13.80 -5.32 3.67
CA HIS A 38 13.48 -5.44 2.24
C HIS A 38 12.16 -6.18 1.98
N ALA A 39 11.44 -5.73 0.95
CA ALA A 39 10.22 -6.36 0.48
C ALA A 39 10.28 -6.55 -1.05
N VAL A 40 9.53 -7.53 -1.56
CA VAL A 40 9.38 -7.77 -2.99
C VAL A 40 7.91 -7.98 -3.34
N ILE A 41 7.43 -7.29 -4.36
CA ILE A 41 6.07 -7.46 -4.89
C ILE A 41 6.17 -8.22 -6.21
N VAL A 42 5.53 -9.38 -6.28
CA VAL A 42 5.60 -10.30 -7.43
C VAL A 42 4.20 -10.52 -8.02
N GLY A 43 4.12 -10.69 -9.34
CA GLY A 43 2.83 -10.88 -10.04
C GLY A 43 2.87 -10.47 -11.50
N MET A 44 1.91 -10.96 -12.30
CA MET A 44 1.80 -10.62 -13.72
C MET A 44 1.33 -9.18 -13.97
N THR A 45 1.45 -8.65 -15.19
CA THR A 45 0.87 -7.34 -15.54
C THR A 45 -0.64 -7.34 -15.29
N GLY A 46 -1.19 -6.24 -14.74
CA GLY A 46 -2.62 -6.14 -14.41
C GLY A 46 -3.01 -6.72 -13.04
N SER A 47 -2.10 -7.36 -12.30
CA SER A 47 -2.38 -7.90 -10.95
C SER A 47 -2.38 -6.86 -9.81
N GLY A 48 -2.19 -5.58 -10.12
CA GLY A 48 -2.23 -4.51 -9.11
C GLY A 48 -0.91 -4.23 -8.38
N LYS A 49 0.24 -4.80 -8.80
CA LYS A 49 1.55 -4.54 -8.16
C LYS A 49 1.89 -3.06 -7.98
N THR A 50 1.72 -2.26 -9.04
CA THR A 50 1.99 -0.81 -8.98
C THR A 50 1.04 -0.15 -7.99
N GLY A 51 -0.25 -0.50 -8.02
CA GLY A 51 -1.23 0.02 -7.06
C GLY A 51 -0.88 -0.29 -5.61
N LEU A 52 -0.45 -1.52 -5.31
CA LEU A 52 0.02 -1.90 -3.97
C LEU A 52 1.25 -1.08 -3.56
N GLY A 53 2.21 -0.89 -4.47
CA GLY A 53 3.37 -0.05 -4.21
C GLY A 53 3.00 1.41 -3.92
N VAL A 54 2.03 1.96 -4.65
CA VAL A 54 1.51 3.31 -4.41
C VAL A 54 0.83 3.39 -3.04
N SER A 55 -0.03 2.44 -2.68
CA SER A 55 -0.65 2.43 -1.35
C SER A 55 0.38 2.39 -0.23
N LEU A 56 1.43 1.57 -0.34
CA LEU A 56 2.52 1.56 0.64
C LEU A 56 3.25 2.91 0.74
N LEU A 57 3.44 3.61 -0.37
CA LEU A 57 4.06 4.94 -0.39
C LEU A 57 3.15 6.02 0.21
N GLU A 58 1.83 5.91 0.02
CA GLU A 58 0.84 6.80 0.64
C GLU A 58 0.84 6.65 2.16
N GLU A 59 0.83 5.41 2.68
CA GLU A 59 0.91 5.13 4.12
C GLU A 59 2.24 5.65 4.71
N ALA A 60 3.36 5.43 4.01
CA ALA A 60 4.66 5.98 4.41
C ALA A 60 4.65 7.52 4.46
N ALA A 61 3.99 8.17 3.51
CA ALA A 61 3.87 9.63 3.48
C ALA A 61 3.00 10.17 4.63
N ILE A 62 1.89 9.48 4.97
CA ILE A 62 1.03 9.81 6.11
C ILE A 62 1.83 9.76 7.42
N ASP A 63 2.67 8.72 7.58
CA ASP A 63 3.58 8.56 8.73
C ASP A 63 4.80 9.51 8.72
N GLY A 64 4.93 10.37 7.70
CA GLY A 64 6.04 11.31 7.58
C GLY A 64 7.39 10.65 7.23
N ILE A 65 7.36 9.45 6.66
CA ILE A 65 8.54 8.71 6.22
C ILE A 65 8.96 9.20 4.84
N SER A 66 10.19 9.68 4.71
CA SER A 66 10.75 10.09 3.42
C SER A 66 10.99 8.89 2.51
N ALA A 67 10.53 8.96 1.25
CA ALA A 67 10.76 7.92 0.25
C ALA A 67 11.58 8.45 -0.94
N LEU A 68 12.52 7.63 -1.42
CA LEU A 68 13.18 7.80 -2.71
C LEU A 68 12.65 6.74 -3.67
N ILE A 69 12.04 7.17 -4.77
CA ILE A 69 11.39 6.28 -5.74
C ILE A 69 12.21 6.29 -7.03
N ILE A 70 12.66 5.12 -7.45
CA ILE A 70 13.30 4.91 -8.76
C ILE A 70 12.29 4.22 -9.66
N ASP A 71 11.64 5.01 -10.50
CA ASP A 71 10.60 4.54 -11.40
C ASP A 71 11.02 4.70 -12.87
N PRO A 72 11.56 3.64 -13.50
CA PRO A 72 11.93 3.68 -14.92
C PRO A 72 10.71 3.65 -15.86
N LYS A 73 9.52 3.30 -15.36
CA LYS A 73 8.29 3.28 -16.17
C LYS A 73 7.58 4.62 -16.17
N GLY A 74 7.80 5.44 -15.16
CA GLY A 74 7.17 6.74 -14.99
C GLY A 74 5.70 6.68 -14.57
N ASP A 75 5.20 5.52 -14.15
CA ASP A 75 3.81 5.34 -13.71
C ASP A 75 3.59 5.81 -12.26
N MET A 76 4.59 5.73 -11.40
CA MET A 76 4.55 6.17 -9.99
C MET A 76 4.74 7.67 -9.82
N GLY A 77 5.36 8.37 -10.77
CA GLY A 77 5.48 9.83 -10.74
C GLY A 77 4.13 10.56 -10.86
N ASN A 78 3.12 9.89 -11.39
CA ASN A 78 1.77 10.45 -11.60
C ASN A 78 0.89 10.41 -10.35
N VAL A 79 1.34 9.79 -9.23
CA VAL A 79 0.58 9.69 -7.98
C VAL A 79 0.19 11.07 -7.42
N MET A 80 0.97 12.11 -7.73
CA MET A 80 0.69 13.49 -7.32
C MET A 80 0.12 14.38 -8.44
N LEU A 81 -0.14 13.84 -9.64
CA LEU A 81 -0.58 14.58 -10.83
C LEU A 81 -1.98 14.16 -11.29
N ASN A 82 -2.98 14.24 -10.41
CA ASN A 82 -4.37 14.33 -10.86
C ASN A 82 -4.63 15.77 -11.34
N PHE A 83 -4.36 16.04 -12.61
CA PHE A 83 -4.91 17.22 -13.27
C PHE A 83 -6.41 16.96 -13.59
N PRO A 84 -7.29 17.95 -13.36
CA PRO A 84 -8.72 17.83 -13.67
C PRO A 84 -9.01 17.62 -15.16
#